data_AF-A0A316NRD6-F1
#
_entry.id   AF-A0A316NRD6-F1
#
_cell.length_a   1.000
_cell.length_b   1.000
_cell.length_c   1.000
_cell.angle_alpha   90.00
_cell.angle_beta   90.00
_cell.angle_gamma   90.00
#
_symmetry.space_group_name_H-M   'P 1'
#
loop_
_entity.id
_entity.type
_entity.pdbx_description
1 polymer ?
#
loop_
_entity_poly.entity_id
_entity_poly.type
_entity_poly.pdbx_seq_one_letter_code
_entity_poly.pdbx_strand_id
1 'polypeptide(L)'
;MKKYGKYVFIVGVILVLLGVAIFIISDQNEKNMRDKENSEKIVAGFGNFSDAATVFSDKRVEVYDTMFQDVILEDYASLKESYDTLFNEYLKTLQDMDEAGKDLKELCPNHTYKDDDVVSKCSSYMTAYETSVNYFIKDMNLYNDQIELYNETAAEPIELYQNNQYSDYIDFNGDGTYLGRD
;
A
#
# COMPACT_ATOMS: atom_id res chain seq x y z
N MET A 1 22.20 16.95 64.78
CA MET A 1 22.18 17.18 63.32
C MET A 1 22.13 15.90 62.46
N LYS A 2 22.71 14.75 62.85
CA LYS A 2 22.72 13.51 62.02
C LYS A 2 21.35 12.84 61.76
N LYS A 3 20.32 13.06 62.59
CA LYS A 3 18.98 12.47 62.39
C LYS A 3 18.21 13.12 61.23
N TYR A 4 18.23 14.45 61.13
CA TYR A 4 17.48 15.20 60.10
C TYR A 4 18.04 15.00 58.69
N GLY A 5 19.36 14.81 58.54
CA GLY A 5 19.97 14.54 57.24
C GLY A 5 19.52 13.21 56.59
N LYS A 6 19.23 12.18 57.40
CA LYS A 6 18.66 10.92 56.89
C LYS A 6 17.23 11.10 56.35
N TYR A 7 16.40 11.89 57.03
CA TYR A 7 15.03 12.16 56.58
C TYR A 7 14.99 13.04 55.33
N VAL A 8 15.85 14.06 55.24
CA VAL A 8 15.95 14.91 54.03
C VAL A 8 16.41 14.09 52.82
N PHE A 9 17.36 13.17 53.01
CA PHE A 9 17.81 12.27 51.94
C PHE A 9 16.69 11.31 51.48
N ILE A 10 15.95 10.70 52.42
CA ILE A 10 14.83 9.81 52.11
C ILE A 10 13.72 10.56 51.35
N VAL A 11 13.37 11.77 51.77
CA VAL A 11 12.37 12.61 51.09
C VAL A 11 12.83 13.00 49.69
N GLY A 12 14.12 13.34 49.50
CA GLY A 12 14.69 13.64 48.19
C GLY A 12 14.61 12.46 47.21
N VAL A 13 14.92 11.24 47.67
CA VAL A 13 14.81 10.02 46.85
C VAL A 13 13.37 9.73 46.45
N ILE A 14 12.41 9.90 47.36
CA ILE A 14 10.98 9.70 47.08
C ILE A 14 10.49 10.69 46.01
N LEU A 15 10.91 11.96 46.09
CA LEU A 15 10.52 12.98 45.10
C LEU A 15 11.09 12.69 43.71
N VAL A 16 12.32 12.16 43.61
CA VAL A 16 12.91 11.74 42.33
C VAL A 16 12.13 10.56 41.73
N LEU A 17 11.78 9.56 42.53
CA LEU A 17 10.99 8.40 42.07
C LEU A 17 9.59 8.81 41.61
N LEU A 18 8.94 9.74 42.32
CA LEU A 18 7.64 10.30 41.90
C LEU A 18 7.76 11.08 40.59
N GLY A 19 8.83 11.86 40.39
CA GLY A 19 9.08 12.57 39.14
C GLY A 19 9.25 11.63 37.94
N VAL A 20 9.98 10.52 38.10
CA VAL A 20 10.15 9.49 37.07
C VAL A 20 8.81 8.81 36.76
N ALA A 21 8.02 8.47 37.78
CA ALA A 21 6.70 7.87 37.59
C ALA A 21 5.75 8.79 36.82
N ILE A 22 5.70 10.09 37.16
CA ILE A 22 4.87 11.08 36.45
C ILE A 22 5.33 11.23 34.99
N PHE A 23 6.64 11.26 34.74
CA PHE A 23 7.19 11.32 33.38
C PHE A 23 6.79 10.10 32.54
N ILE A 24 6.89 8.89 33.10
CA ILE A 24 6.47 7.65 32.42
C ILE A 24 4.96 7.66 32.16
N ILE A 25 4.14 8.11 33.11
CA ILE A 25 2.69 8.21 32.94
C ILE A 25 2.35 9.23 31.84
N SER A 26 3.02 10.39 31.82
CA SER A 26 2.81 11.41 30.79
C SER A 26 3.19 10.91 29.40
N ASP A 27 4.35 10.25 29.26
CA ASP A 27 4.81 9.64 28.01
C ASP A 27 3.85 8.54 27.53
N GLN A 28 3.37 7.68 28.43
CA GLN A 28 2.37 6.67 28.10
C GLN A 28 1.04 7.29 27.68
N ASN A 29 0.60 8.37 28.35
CA ASN A 29 -0.66 9.02 28.01
C ASN A 29 -0.57 9.72 26.65
N GLU A 30 0.57 10.33 26.33
CA GLU A 30 0.82 10.94 25.02
C GLU A 30 0.88 9.89 23.90
N LYS A 31 1.51 8.73 24.15
CA LYS A 31 1.49 7.58 23.23
C LYS A 31 0.06 7.07 23.01
N ASN A 32 -0.70 6.86 24.08
CA ASN A 32 -2.09 6.39 23.97
C ASN A 32 -2.98 7.35 23.18
N MET A 33 -2.80 8.67 23.33
CA MET A 33 -3.56 9.66 22.56
C MET A 33 -3.18 9.63 21.07
N ARG A 34 -1.88 9.51 20.77
CA ARG A 34 -1.37 9.42 19.40
C ARG A 34 -1.80 8.13 18.70
N ASP A 35 -1.74 7.00 19.39
CA ASP A 35 -2.21 5.72 18.88
C ASP A 35 -3.72 5.77 18.59
N LYS A 36 -4.49 6.45 19.45
CA LYS A 36 -5.92 6.67 19.22
C LYS A 36 -6.17 7.53 17.99
N GLU A 37 -5.48 8.67 17.85
CA GLU A 37 -5.63 9.54 16.67
C GLU A 37 -5.23 8.81 15.37
N ASN A 38 -4.14 8.05 15.40
CA ASN A 38 -3.70 7.24 14.26
C ASN A 38 -4.70 6.14 13.92
N SER A 39 -5.28 5.49 14.95
CA SER A 39 -6.33 4.49 14.76
C SER A 39 -7.57 5.09 14.08
N GLU A 40 -7.99 6.28 14.48
CA GLU A 40 -9.11 7.00 13.84
C GLU A 40 -8.81 7.33 12.37
N LYS A 41 -7.58 7.77 12.06
CA LYS A 41 -7.14 8.01 10.68
C LYS A 41 -7.12 6.73 9.84
N ILE A 42 -6.64 5.62 10.39
CA ILE A 42 -6.64 4.32 9.71
C ILE A 42 -8.06 3.88 9.40
N VAL A 43 -8.97 3.93 10.37
CA VAL A 43 -10.37 3.51 10.16
C VAL A 43 -11.05 4.38 9.10
N ALA A 44 -10.84 5.70 9.14
CA ALA A 44 -11.41 6.62 8.15
C ALA A 44 -10.79 6.44 6.76
N GLY A 45 -9.47 6.32 6.67
CA GLY A 45 -8.73 6.15 5.41
C GLY A 45 -9.02 4.81 4.74
N PHE A 46 -9.25 3.75 5.51
CA PHE A 46 -9.54 2.42 4.99
C PHE A 46 -10.79 2.38 4.09
N GLY A 47 -11.84 3.14 4.43
CA GLY A 47 -13.04 3.22 3.60
C GLY A 47 -12.73 3.75 2.20
N ASN A 48 -12.03 4.89 2.11
CA ASN A 48 -11.65 5.50 0.84
C ASN A 48 -10.75 4.59 0.00
N PHE A 49 -9.78 3.94 0.65
CA PHE A 49 -8.90 2.97 0.00
C PHE A 49 -9.70 1.77 -0.54
N SER A 50 -10.61 1.21 0.26
CA SER A 50 -11.43 0.06 -0.13
C SER A 50 -12.30 0.35 -1.36
N ASP A 51 -12.89 1.54 -1.43
CA ASP A 51 -13.68 1.97 -2.57
C ASP A 51 -12.79 2.10 -3.83
N ALA A 52 -11.62 2.73 -3.70
CA ALA A 52 -10.67 2.86 -4.80
C ALA A 52 -10.11 1.50 -5.27
N ALA A 53 -9.86 0.57 -4.34
CA ALA A 53 -9.43 -0.79 -4.66
C ALA A 53 -10.48 -1.59 -5.45
N THR A 54 -11.77 -1.34 -5.17
CA THR A 54 -12.87 -1.93 -5.95
C THR A 54 -12.87 -1.39 -7.38
N VAL A 55 -12.70 -0.08 -7.56
CA VAL A 55 -12.59 0.54 -8.89
C VAL A 55 -11.41 -0.01 -9.68
N PHE A 56 -10.25 -0.20 -9.05
CA PHE A 56 -9.09 -0.85 -9.67
C PHE A 56 -9.42 -2.29 -10.10
N SER A 57 -10.06 -3.07 -9.24
CA SER A 57 -10.45 -4.46 -9.54
C SER A 57 -11.40 -4.52 -10.74
N ASP A 58 -12.40 -3.64 -10.80
CA ASP A 58 -13.36 -3.59 -11.90
C ASP A 58 -12.67 -3.20 -13.22
N LYS A 59 -11.76 -2.22 -13.19
CA LYS A 59 -10.99 -1.81 -14.38
C LYS A 59 -10.05 -2.93 -14.85
N ARG A 60 -9.49 -3.73 -13.93
CA ARG A 60 -8.70 -4.92 -14.30
C ARG A 60 -9.53 -5.96 -15.07
N VAL A 61 -10.77 -6.21 -14.63
CA VAL A 61 -11.68 -7.13 -15.34
C VAL A 61 -11.96 -6.60 -16.76
N GLU A 62 -12.22 -5.31 -16.90
CA GLU A 62 -12.42 -4.67 -18.21
C GLU A 62 -11.20 -4.81 -19.13
N VAL A 63 -9.98 -4.60 -18.59
CA VAL A 63 -8.73 -4.84 -19.32
C VAL A 63 -8.65 -6.29 -19.80
N TYR A 64 -8.92 -7.25 -18.93
CA TYR A 64 -8.83 -8.67 -19.27
C TYR A 64 -9.83 -9.08 -20.35
N ASP A 65 -11.08 -8.65 -20.22
CA ASP A 65 -12.15 -8.96 -21.17
C ASP A 65 -11.89 -8.31 -22.54
N THR A 66 -11.29 -7.11 -22.56
CA THR A 66 -11.04 -6.35 -23.80
C THR A 66 -9.76 -6.76 -24.52
N MET A 67 -8.70 -7.07 -23.77
CA MET A 67 -7.36 -7.24 -24.31
C MET A 67 -6.88 -8.68 -24.36
N PHE A 68 -7.36 -9.55 -23.47
CA PHE A 68 -6.78 -10.88 -23.27
C PHE A 68 -7.74 -12.05 -23.54
N GLN A 69 -9.06 -11.82 -23.59
CA GLN A 69 -10.04 -12.90 -23.77
C GLN A 69 -10.08 -13.45 -25.21
N ASP A 70 -10.02 -12.58 -26.23
CA ASP A 70 -10.13 -12.93 -27.65
C ASP A 70 -8.99 -12.32 -28.48
N VAL A 71 -7.74 -12.64 -28.11
CA VAL A 71 -6.53 -12.09 -28.73
C VAL A 71 -6.42 -12.48 -30.21
N ILE A 72 -6.49 -11.49 -31.10
CA ILE A 72 -6.12 -11.63 -32.52
C ILE A 72 -4.82 -10.84 -32.72
N LEU A 73 -3.70 -11.55 -32.83
CA LEU A 73 -2.38 -10.93 -32.90
C LEU A 73 -2.25 -9.98 -34.09
N GLU A 74 -2.87 -10.30 -35.22
CA GLU A 74 -2.81 -9.50 -36.44
C GLU A 74 -3.40 -8.08 -36.28
N ASP A 75 -4.30 -7.88 -35.31
CA ASP A 75 -5.00 -6.62 -35.10
C ASP A 75 -4.24 -5.65 -34.16
N TYR A 76 -3.13 -6.10 -33.53
CA TYR A 76 -2.42 -5.33 -32.50
C TYR A 76 -1.99 -3.94 -32.95
N ALA A 77 -1.46 -3.79 -34.16
CA ALA A 77 -1.08 -2.48 -34.68
C ALA A 77 -2.28 -1.52 -34.80
N SER A 78 -3.46 -2.04 -35.15
CA SER A 78 -4.66 -1.22 -35.26
C SER A 78 -5.29 -0.88 -33.90
N LEU A 79 -5.12 -1.76 -32.91
CA LEU A 79 -5.68 -1.62 -31.57
C LEU A 79 -4.75 -0.92 -30.58
N LYS A 80 -3.47 -0.75 -30.94
CA LYS A 80 -2.42 -0.21 -30.06
C LYS A 80 -2.83 1.04 -29.30
N GLU A 81 -3.36 2.05 -29.99
CA GLU A 81 -3.78 3.31 -29.36
C GLU A 81 -4.91 3.10 -28.34
N SER A 82 -5.89 2.26 -28.68
CA SER A 82 -7.00 1.94 -27.77
C SER A 82 -6.54 1.14 -26.55
N TYR A 83 -5.64 0.16 -26.74
CA TYR A 83 -5.08 -0.65 -25.67
C TYR A 83 -4.19 0.16 -24.74
N ASP A 84 -3.34 1.04 -25.26
CA ASP A 84 -2.54 1.95 -24.46
C ASP A 84 -3.41 2.92 -23.65
N THR A 85 -4.50 3.41 -24.25
CA THR A 85 -5.47 4.26 -23.56
C THR A 85 -6.11 3.51 -22.40
N LEU A 86 -6.57 2.28 -22.63
CA LEU A 86 -7.17 1.44 -21.59
C LEU A 86 -6.16 1.11 -20.47
N PHE A 87 -4.90 0.80 -20.80
CA PHE A 87 -3.85 0.58 -19.81
C PHE A 87 -3.51 1.84 -19.01
N ASN A 88 -3.53 3.02 -19.62
CA ASN A 88 -3.33 4.29 -18.93
C ASN A 88 -4.48 4.60 -17.96
N GLU A 89 -5.72 4.29 -18.33
CA GLU A 89 -6.85 4.37 -17.41
C GLU A 89 -6.70 3.37 -16.26
N TYR A 90 -6.24 2.15 -16.54
CA TYR A 90 -5.95 1.16 -15.51
C TYR A 90 -4.87 1.62 -14.54
N LEU A 91 -3.75 2.15 -15.04
CA LEU A 91 -2.71 2.79 -14.24
C LEU A 91 -3.27 3.92 -13.38
N LYS A 92 -4.17 4.74 -13.93
CA LYS A 92 -4.77 5.84 -13.20
C LYS A 92 -5.57 5.34 -11.99
N THR A 93 -6.32 4.24 -12.12
CA THR A 93 -7.04 3.65 -10.97
C THR A 93 -6.09 3.16 -9.87
N LEU A 94 -4.92 2.61 -10.23
CA LEU A 94 -3.89 2.22 -9.26
C LEU A 94 -3.30 3.43 -8.53
N GLN A 95 -3.02 4.52 -9.25
CA GLN A 95 -2.54 5.78 -8.66
C GLN A 95 -3.57 6.40 -7.72
N ASP A 96 -4.85 6.37 -8.09
CA ASP A 96 -5.93 6.89 -7.24
C ASP A 96 -6.09 6.04 -5.97
N MET A 97 -5.90 4.71 -6.08
CA MET A 97 -5.85 3.82 -4.92
C MET A 97 -4.65 4.11 -4.00
N ASP A 98 -3.46 4.37 -4.55
CA ASP A 98 -2.26 4.75 -3.77
C ASP A 98 -2.49 6.06 -2.98
N GLU A 99 -3.05 7.08 -3.64
CA GLU A 99 -3.35 8.36 -3.00
C GLU A 99 -4.45 8.23 -1.93
N ALA A 100 -5.51 7.46 -2.20
CA ALA A 100 -6.56 7.19 -1.22
C ALA A 100 -6.03 6.46 0.02
N GLY A 101 -5.00 5.63 -0.16
CA GLY A 101 -4.33 4.87 0.88
C GLY A 101 -3.15 5.58 1.57
N LYS A 102 -2.85 6.85 1.30
CA LYS A 102 -1.62 7.50 1.78
C LYS A 102 -1.43 7.47 3.30
N ASP A 103 -2.51 7.68 4.06
CA ASP A 103 -2.46 7.67 5.52
C ASP A 103 -2.19 6.23 6.02
N LEU A 104 -2.77 5.23 5.34
CA LEU A 104 -2.53 3.81 5.64
C LEU A 104 -1.08 3.43 5.29
N LYS A 105 -0.55 3.93 4.19
CA LYS A 105 0.84 3.72 3.73
C LYS A 105 1.85 4.21 4.76
N GLU A 106 1.55 5.33 5.42
CA GLU A 106 2.40 5.90 6.47
C GLU A 106 2.23 5.16 7.81
N LEU A 107 0.99 4.84 8.18
CA LEU A 107 0.66 4.42 9.54
C LEU A 107 0.68 2.89 9.74
N CYS A 108 0.36 2.11 8.73
CA CYS A 108 0.25 0.65 8.86
C CYS A 108 1.59 -0.08 8.89
N PRO A 109 2.57 0.23 8.02
CA PRO A 109 3.84 -0.47 8.04
C PRO A 109 4.60 -0.26 9.36
N ASN A 110 5.18 -1.33 9.89
CA ASN A 110 6.07 -1.33 11.05
C ASN A 110 5.46 -0.78 12.36
N HIS A 111 4.13 -0.70 12.47
CA HIS A 111 3.42 -0.28 13.68
C HIS A 111 2.64 -1.43 14.31
N THR A 112 2.61 -1.49 15.64
CA THR A 112 1.83 -2.48 16.40
C THR A 112 0.69 -1.79 17.11
N TYR A 113 -0.52 -1.95 16.59
CA TYR A 113 -1.74 -1.46 17.22
C TYR A 113 -2.32 -2.52 18.17
N LYS A 114 -3.03 -2.06 19.21
CA LYS A 114 -3.75 -2.94 20.16
C LYS A 114 -5.18 -3.23 19.75
N ASP A 115 -5.75 -2.39 18.88
CA ASP A 115 -7.13 -2.52 18.42
C ASP A 115 -7.18 -3.50 17.23
N ASP A 116 -7.92 -4.60 17.41
CA ASP A 116 -8.02 -5.68 16.42
C ASP A 116 -8.62 -5.19 15.08
N ASP A 117 -9.52 -4.20 15.11
CA ASP A 117 -10.11 -3.65 13.87
C ASP A 117 -9.06 -2.87 13.07
N VAL A 118 -8.23 -2.08 13.76
CA VAL A 118 -7.12 -1.33 13.16
C VAL A 118 -6.08 -2.29 12.59
N VAL A 119 -5.71 -3.33 13.35
CA VAL A 119 -4.78 -4.37 12.89
C VAL A 119 -5.32 -5.07 11.64
N SER A 120 -6.59 -5.46 11.64
CA SER A 120 -7.22 -6.10 10.49
C SER A 120 -7.21 -5.19 9.26
N LYS A 121 -7.56 -3.91 9.41
CA LYS A 121 -7.57 -2.93 8.32
C LYS A 121 -6.19 -2.70 7.73
N CYS A 122 -5.17 -2.56 8.58
CA CYS A 122 -3.80 -2.43 8.12
C CYS A 122 -3.32 -3.66 7.35
N SER A 123 -3.61 -4.86 7.85
CA SER A 123 -3.29 -6.10 7.14
C SER A 123 -4.00 -6.17 5.79
N SER A 124 -5.31 -5.88 5.75
CA SER A 124 -6.09 -5.86 4.50
C SER A 124 -5.55 -4.83 3.50
N TYR A 125 -5.20 -3.63 3.96
CA TYR A 125 -4.59 -2.59 3.12
C TYR A 125 -3.28 -3.07 2.51
N MET A 126 -2.35 -3.59 3.33
CA MET A 126 -1.04 -4.03 2.87
C MET A 126 -1.16 -5.14 1.82
N THR A 127 -1.99 -6.16 2.09
CA THR A 127 -2.26 -7.26 1.16
C THR A 127 -2.88 -6.76 -0.15
N ALA A 128 -3.92 -5.92 -0.08
CA ALA A 128 -4.61 -5.45 -1.27
C ALA A 128 -3.73 -4.52 -2.11
N TYR A 129 -2.97 -3.62 -1.48
CA TYR A 129 -2.06 -2.73 -2.19
C TYR A 129 -0.98 -3.49 -2.95
N GLU A 130 -0.31 -4.43 -2.27
CA GLU A 130 0.71 -5.30 -2.89
C GLU A 130 0.14 -6.07 -4.08
N THR A 131 -0.99 -6.74 -3.85
CA THR A 131 -1.66 -7.55 -4.87
C THR A 131 -2.01 -6.72 -6.10
N SER A 132 -2.56 -5.52 -5.91
CA SER A 132 -2.93 -4.63 -7.01
C SER A 132 -1.72 -4.13 -7.80
N VAL A 133 -0.64 -3.70 -7.13
CA VAL A 133 0.59 -3.27 -7.82
C VAL A 133 1.18 -4.42 -8.63
N ASN A 134 1.27 -5.61 -8.03
CA ASN A 134 1.85 -6.78 -8.69
C ASN A 134 0.97 -7.29 -9.84
N TYR A 135 -0.36 -7.24 -9.72
CA TYR A 135 -1.25 -7.54 -10.84
C TYR A 135 -1.06 -6.57 -12.00
N PHE A 136 -1.01 -5.26 -11.73
CA PHE A 136 -0.78 -4.27 -12.78
C PHE A 136 0.52 -4.56 -13.54
N ILE A 137 1.61 -4.86 -12.82
CA ILE A 137 2.92 -5.19 -13.42
C ILE A 137 2.82 -6.48 -14.24
N LYS A 138 2.16 -7.52 -13.71
CA LYS A 138 1.95 -8.78 -14.43
C LYS A 138 1.17 -8.58 -15.73
N ASP A 139 0.07 -7.85 -15.66
CA ASP A 139 -0.80 -7.61 -16.81
C ASP A 139 -0.09 -6.73 -17.86
N MET A 140 0.70 -5.73 -17.42
CA MET A 140 1.55 -4.92 -18.29
C MET A 140 2.62 -5.77 -19.01
N ASN A 141 3.29 -6.66 -18.28
CA ASN A 141 4.27 -7.57 -18.85
C ASN A 141 3.60 -8.50 -19.89
N LEU A 142 2.43 -9.05 -19.57
CA LEU A 142 1.67 -9.86 -20.52
C LEU A 142 1.34 -9.07 -21.80
N TYR A 143 0.89 -7.82 -21.67
CA TYR A 143 0.60 -6.98 -22.84
C TYR A 143 1.85 -6.74 -23.69
N ASN A 144 2.99 -6.44 -23.05
CA ASN A 144 4.26 -6.27 -23.74
C ASN A 144 4.75 -7.56 -24.41
N ASP A 145 4.60 -8.73 -23.77
CA ASP A 145 4.93 -10.03 -24.35
C ASP A 145 4.11 -10.30 -25.63
N GLN A 146 2.82 -9.90 -25.65
CA GLN A 146 1.99 -10.03 -26.85
C GLN A 146 2.45 -9.08 -27.98
N ILE A 147 2.88 -7.86 -27.65
CA ILE A 147 3.47 -6.94 -28.62
C ILE A 147 4.78 -7.51 -29.18
N GLU A 148 5.63 -8.10 -28.33
CA GLU A 148 6.86 -8.77 -28.78
C GLU A 148 6.54 -9.90 -29.76
N LEU A 149 5.57 -10.75 -29.43
CA LEU A 149 5.12 -11.84 -30.31
C LEU A 149 4.59 -11.32 -31.65
N TYR A 150 3.79 -10.25 -31.65
CA TYR A 150 3.35 -9.58 -32.89
C TYR A 150 4.56 -9.10 -33.70
N ASN A 151 5.50 -8.43 -33.05
CA ASN A 151 6.69 -7.85 -33.68
C ASN A 151 7.64 -8.87 -34.32
N GLU A 152 7.61 -10.15 -33.90
CA GLU A 152 8.44 -11.21 -34.51
C GLU A 152 8.13 -11.42 -36.01
N THR A 153 6.90 -11.13 -36.43
CA THR A 153 6.44 -11.39 -37.81
C THR A 153 5.90 -10.15 -38.52
N ALA A 154 5.76 -9.02 -37.81
CA ALA A 154 5.25 -7.78 -38.37
C ALA A 154 6.21 -7.14 -39.37
N ALA A 155 5.67 -6.60 -40.46
CA ALA A 155 6.43 -5.78 -41.40
C ALA A 155 6.85 -4.43 -40.79
N GLU A 156 6.00 -3.89 -39.91
CA GLU A 156 6.23 -2.65 -39.15
C GLU A 156 6.01 -2.93 -37.66
N PRO A 157 7.07 -3.17 -36.89
CA PRO A 157 6.97 -3.39 -35.45
C PRO A 157 6.40 -2.16 -34.71
N ILE A 158 5.63 -2.41 -33.66
CA ILE A 158 5.09 -1.37 -32.76
C ILE A 158 5.86 -1.33 -31.44
N GLU A 159 5.83 -0.17 -30.77
CA GLU A 159 6.55 0.03 -29.52
C GLU A 159 5.88 -0.67 -28.33
N LEU A 160 6.68 -1.17 -27.38
CA LEU A 160 6.20 -1.70 -26.11
C LEU A 160 5.55 -0.58 -25.27
N TYR A 161 4.52 -0.92 -24.51
CA TYR A 161 3.95 -0.03 -23.52
C TYR A 161 4.99 0.30 -22.43
N GLN A 162 5.07 1.57 -22.05
CA GLN A 162 6.05 2.08 -21.08
C GLN A 162 5.37 2.66 -19.85
N ASN A 163 5.85 2.27 -18.66
CA ASN A 163 5.50 2.86 -17.38
C ASN A 163 6.76 2.95 -16.51
N ASN A 164 7.04 4.13 -15.95
CA ASN A 164 8.20 4.39 -15.09
C ASN A 164 7.89 4.37 -13.59
N GLN A 165 6.62 4.26 -13.20
CA GLN A 165 6.16 4.35 -11.82
C GLN A 165 6.01 2.98 -11.15
N TYR A 166 5.60 1.96 -11.91
CA TYR A 166 5.39 0.59 -11.44
C TYR A 166 6.10 -0.40 -12.38
N SER A 167 7.41 -0.57 -12.19
CA SER A 167 8.26 -1.42 -13.05
C SER A 167 8.57 -2.79 -12.44
N ASP A 168 8.65 -2.87 -11.11
CA ASP A 168 9.16 -4.04 -10.39
C ASP A 168 8.17 -4.49 -9.33
N TYR A 169 7.99 -5.81 -9.22
CA TYR A 169 7.13 -6.42 -8.21
C TYR A 169 7.57 -5.97 -6.80
N ILE A 170 6.58 -5.72 -5.94
CA ILE A 170 6.80 -5.28 -4.56
C ILE A 170 6.38 -6.37 -3.58
N ASP A 171 7.15 -6.48 -2.50
CA ASP A 171 6.79 -7.19 -1.26
C ASP A 171 6.53 -6.11 -0.22
N PHE A 172 5.30 -5.60 -0.20
CA PHE A 172 4.94 -4.44 0.62
C PHE A 172 4.72 -4.85 2.06
N ASN A 173 4.23 -6.07 2.29
CA ASN A 173 3.97 -6.59 3.62
C ASN A 173 5.21 -7.19 4.31
N GLY A 174 6.28 -7.44 3.56
CA GLY A 174 7.55 -7.97 4.04
C GLY A 174 7.53 -9.45 4.40
N ASP A 175 6.57 -10.22 3.87
CA ASP A 175 6.43 -11.65 4.16
C ASP A 175 7.31 -12.56 3.28
N GLY A 176 8.03 -11.97 2.31
CA GLY A 176 8.91 -12.67 1.39
C GLY A 176 8.18 -13.32 0.21
N THR A 177 6.88 -13.10 0.09
CA THR A 177 6.07 -13.45 -1.08
C THR A 177 5.72 -12.20 -1.88
N TYR A 178 5.37 -12.37 -3.15
CA TYR A 178 4.96 -11.28 -4.03
C TYR A 178 3.52 -11.56 -4.44
N LEU A 179 2.56 -11.19 -3.60
CA LEU A 179 1.15 -11.48 -3.85
C LEU A 179 0.72 -10.87 -5.18
N GLY A 180 -0.01 -11.63 -6.01
CA GLY A 180 -0.44 -11.20 -7.35
C GLY A 180 0.59 -11.42 -8.47
N ARG A 181 1.79 -11.94 -8.16
CA ARG A 181 2.76 -12.35 -9.17
C ARG A 181 2.40 -13.69 -9.84
N ASP A 182 1.91 -14.64 -9.06
CA ASP A 182 1.63 -16.03 -9.46
C ASP A 182 0.44 -16.14 -10.42
#